data_AF-A0A9D9IIL1-F1
#
_entry.id   AF-A0A9D9IIL1-F1
#
_cell.length_a   1.000
_cell.length_b   1.000
_cell.length_c   1.000
_cell.angle_alpha   90.00
_cell.angle_beta   90.00
_cell.angle_gamma   90.00
#
_symmetry.space_group_name_H-M   'P 1'
#
loop_
_entity.id
_entity.type
_entity.pdbx_description
1 polymer ?
#
loop_
_entity_poly.entity_id
_entity_poly.type
_entity_poly.pdbx_seq_one_letter_code
_entity_poly.pdbx_strand_id
1 'polypeptide(L)' 'MRIIGGKFKGKTIGLPAHYNARPTTDFAKEGLFNIISNEYEFEGLSVLDLFGGTGSISFEFASRGAGDIHC' A
#
# COMPACT_ATOMS: atom_id res chain seq x y z
N MET A 1 5.58 -4.91 -8.50
CA MET A 1 5.01 -4.41 -7.22
C MET A 1 4.10 -5.48 -6.65
N ARG A 2 4.15 -5.68 -5.33
CA ARG A 2 3.26 -6.60 -4.61
C ARG A 2 2.86 -5.99 -3.27
N ILE A 3 1.88 -6.61 -2.63
CA ILE A 3 1.50 -6.35 -1.24
C ILE A 3 2.49 -7.08 -0.33
N ILE A 4 3.02 -6.39 0.69
CA ILE A 4 4.16 -6.86 1.50
C ILE A 4 3.71 -7.42 2.86
N GLY A 5 2.63 -6.90 3.42
CA GLY A 5 2.08 -7.30 4.71
C GLY A 5 0.55 -7.41 4.72
N GLY A 6 0.02 -7.79 5.87
CA GLY A 6 -1.43 -7.96 6.09
C GLY A 6 -2.03 -9.18 5.39
N LYS A 7 -3.35 -9.19 5.27
CA LYS A 7 -4.17 -10.30 4.78
C LYS A 7 -3.87 -10.72 3.34
N PHE A 8 -3.44 -9.77 2.51
CA PHE A 8 -3.19 -9.98 1.08
C PHE A 8 -1.69 -10.06 0.74
N LYS A 9 -0.83 -10.28 1.74
CA LYS A 9 0.62 -10.43 1.57
C LYS A 9 0.98 -11.37 0.42
N GLY A 10 1.90 -10.92 -0.43
CA GLY A 10 2.41 -11.66 -1.58
C GLY A 10 1.60 -11.48 -2.87
N LYS A 11 0.40 -10.89 -2.83
CA LYS A 11 -0.37 -10.62 -4.06
C LYS A 11 0.33 -9.58 -4.92
N THR A 12 0.52 -9.92 -6.19
CA THR A 12 1.05 -9.02 -7.21
C THR A 12 -0.01 -8.01 -7.64
N ILE A 13 0.41 -6.76 -7.83
CA ILE A 13 -0.44 -5.70 -8.38
C ILE A 13 -0.23 -5.68 -9.89
N GLY A 14 -1.30 -5.87 -10.65
CA GLY A 14 -1.27 -5.84 -12.11
C GLY A 14 -0.91 -4.45 -12.62
N LEU A 15 0.00 -4.39 -13.58
CA LEU A 15 0.39 -3.14 -14.25
C LEU A 15 0.09 -3.24 -15.75
N PRO A 16 -0.23 -2.12 -16.42
CA PRO A 16 -0.27 -2.07 -17.87
C PRO A 16 1.08 -2.48 -18.47
N ALA A 17 1.06 -3.11 -19.65
CA ALA A 17 2.26 -3.63 -20.32
C ALA A 17 3.34 -2.55 -20.59
N HIS A 18 2.94 -1.28 -20.69
CA HIS A 18 3.83 -0.14 -20.94
C HIS A 18 3.74 0.92 -19.84
N TYR A 19 3.91 0.50 -18.58
CA TYR A 19 3.93 1.41 -17.44
C TYR A 19 5.29 2.14 -17.33
N ASN A 20 5.33 3.41 -17.76
CA ASN A 20 6.53 4.24 -17.74
C ASN A 20 6.54 5.20 -16.53
N ALA A 21 6.63 4.65 -15.33
CA ALA A 21 6.89 5.43 -14.13
C ALA A 21 7.89 4.72 -13.22
N ARG A 22 8.51 5.46 -12.31
CA ARG A 22 9.42 4.90 -11.31
C ARG A 22 8.60 4.27 -10.18
N PRO A 23 8.57 2.93 -10.01
CA PRO A 23 7.81 2.31 -8.95
C PRO A 23 8.47 2.52 -7.59
N THR A 24 7.66 2.62 -6.54
CA THR A 24 8.13 2.50 -5.16
C THR A 24 8.63 1.08 -4.92
N THR A 25 9.84 0.95 -4.39
CA THR A 25 10.46 -0.35 -4.13
C THR A 25 9.80 -1.05 -2.95
N ASP A 26 9.91 -2.38 -2.89
CA ASP A 26 9.40 -3.16 -1.75
C ASP A 26 10.05 -2.70 -0.43
N PHE A 27 11.36 -2.44 -0.44
CA PHE A 27 12.11 -1.95 0.72
C PHE A 27 11.59 -0.59 1.23
N ALA A 28 11.33 0.36 0.32
CA ALA A 28 10.81 1.67 0.70
C ALA A 28 9.39 1.56 1.28
N LYS A 29 8.55 0.69 0.71
CA LYS A 29 7.19 0.44 1.21
C LYS A 29 7.22 -0.23 2.58
N GLU A 30 8.07 -1.23 2.78
CA GLU A 30 8.23 -1.89 4.08
C GLU A 30 8.69 -0.90 5.16
N GLY A 31 9.69 -0.08 4.87
CA GLY A 31 10.14 0.97 5.79
C GLY A 31 9.03 1.96 6.16
N LEU A 32 8.25 2.43 5.18
CA LEU A 32 7.11 3.31 5.41
C LEU A 32 6.08 2.68 6.37
N PHE A 33 5.65 1.45 6.09
CA PHE A 33 4.64 0.80 6.91
C PHE A 33 5.15 0.37 8.28
N ASN A 34 6.44 0.10 8.44
CA ASN A 34 7.06 -0.10 9.75
C ASN A 34 6.98 1.16 10.61
N ILE A 35 7.22 2.34 10.02
CA ILE A 35 7.08 3.61 10.75
C ILE A 35 5.62 3.82 11.16
N ILE A 36 4.69 3.70 10.21
CA ILE A 36 3.26 3.95 10.47
C ILE A 36 2.70 2.95 11.49
N SER A 37 3.10 1.68 11.45
CA SER A 37 2.62 0.65 12.38
C SER A 37 3.05 0.86 13.82
N ASN A 38 4.07 1.69 14.07
CA ASN A 38 4.47 2.05 15.44
C ASN A 38 3.61 3.17 16.02
N GLU A 39 2.90 3.93 15.18
CA GLU A 39 2.12 5.10 15.58
C GLU A 39 0.60 4.84 15.52
N TYR A 40 0.16 3.93 14.63
CA TYR A 40 -1.26 3.69 14.36
C TYR A 40 -1.59 2.20 14.31
N GLU A 41 -2.75 1.86 14.87
CA GLU A 41 -3.44 0.61 14.56
C GLU A 41 -4.24 0.78 13.26
N PHE A 42 -4.08 -0.15 12.32
CA PHE A 42 -4.66 -0.01 10.99
C PHE A 42 -6.15 -0.35 10.93
N GLU A 43 -6.67 -1.11 11.88
CA GLU A 43 -8.05 -1.60 11.84
C GLU A 43 -9.06 -0.44 11.87
N GLY A 44 -9.89 -0.33 10.83
CA GLY A 44 -10.91 0.70 10.72
C GLY A 44 -10.39 2.11 10.40
N LEU A 45 -9.08 2.27 10.16
CA LEU A 45 -8.47 3.57 9.90
C LEU A 45 -8.94 4.17 8.56
N SER A 46 -9.16 5.49 8.52
CA SER A 46 -9.47 6.23 7.30
C SER A 46 -8.19 6.83 6.70
N VAL A 47 -7.93 6.55 5.42
CA VAL A 47 -6.69 6.90 4.73
C VAL A 47 -6.99 7.72 3.47
N LEU A 48 -6.17 8.74 3.22
CA LEU A 48 -6.15 9.50 1.97
C LEU A 48 -4.79 9.33 1.28
N ASP A 49 -4.78 8.77 0.08
CA ASP A 49 -3.62 8.59 -0.78
C ASP A 49 -3.70 9.57 -1.96
N LEU A 50 -3.13 10.77 -1.77
CA LEU A 50 -3.26 11.90 -2.72
C LEU A 50 -2.72 11.63 -4.12
N PHE A 51 -1.80 10.67 -4.26
CA PHE A 51 -1.16 10.32 -5.53
C PHE A 51 -1.12 8.80 -5.68
N GLY A 52 -2.28 8.15 -5.53
CA GLY A 52 -2.37 6.69 -5.43
C GLY A 52 -1.77 5.94 -6.62
N GLY A 53 -1.73 6.54 -7.80
CA GLY A 53 -1.09 5.97 -8.98
C GLY A 53 -1.62 4.57 -9.27
N THR A 54 -0.76 3.55 -9.16
CA THR A 54 -1.15 2.14 -9.35
C THR A 54 -1.84 1.51 -8.12
N GLY A 55 -2.20 2.31 -7.11
CA GLY A 55 -2.78 1.88 -5.84
C GLY A 55 -1.81 1.14 -4.92
N SER A 56 -0.50 1.21 -5.15
CA SER A 56 0.49 0.35 -4.47
C SER A 56 0.53 0.53 -2.94
N ILE A 57 0.26 1.75 -2.48
CA ILE A 57 0.21 2.12 -1.05
C ILE A 57 -1.20 1.90 -0.50
N SER A 58 -2.22 2.38 -1.21
CA SER A 58 -3.64 2.13 -0.89
C SER A 58 -3.98 0.65 -0.67
N PHE A 59 -3.53 -0.24 -1.55
CA PHE A 59 -3.74 -1.69 -1.38
C PHE A 59 -2.99 -2.28 -0.18
N GLU A 60 -1.88 -1.67 0.24
CA GLU A 60 -1.13 -2.10 1.43
C GLU A 60 -1.88 -1.72 2.71
N PHE A 61 -2.48 -0.52 2.75
CA PHE A 61 -3.40 -0.12 3.83
C PHE A 61 -4.64 -1.03 3.90
N ALA A 62 -5.26 -1.33 2.74
CA ALA A 62 -6.40 -2.25 2.66
C ALA A 62 -6.03 -3.65 3.17
N SER A 63 -4.84 -4.14 2.81
CA SER A 63 -4.34 -5.43 3.29
C SER A 63 -4.15 -5.46 4.81
N ARG A 64 -3.82 -4.32 5.42
CA ARG A 64 -3.55 -4.20 6.86
C ARG A 64 -4.76 -3.87 7.71
N GLY A 65 -5.94 -3.68 7.11
CA GLY A 65 -7.21 -3.53 7.83
C GLY A 65 -7.81 -2.13 7.85
N ALA A 66 -7.24 -1.18 7.08
CA ALA A 66 -7.86 0.14 6.93
C ALA A 66 -9.30 0.01 6.40
N GLY A 67 -10.21 0.77 7.02
CA GLY A 67 -11.65 0.66 6.80
C GLY A 67 -12.19 1.55 5.67
N ASP A 68 -11.59 2.74 5.51
CA ASP A 68 -11.97 3.70 4.48
C ASP A 68 -10.71 4.24 3.79
N ILE A 69 -10.64 4.15 2.46
CA ILE A 69 -9.44 4.49 1.69
C ILE A 69 -9.85 5.29 0.46
N HIS A 70 -9.43 6.55 0.42
CA HIS A 70 -9.63 7.46 -0.71
C HIS A 70 -8.30 7.63 -1.44
N CYS A 71 -8.26 7.35 -2.74
CA CYS A 71 -7.04 7.34 -3.56
C CYS A 71 -7.24 7.92 -4.96
#